data_AF-M0IIP4-F1
#
_entry.id   AF-M0IIP4-F1
#
_cell.length_a   1.000
_cell.length_b   1.000
_cell.length_c   1.000
_cell.angle_alpha   90.00
_cell.angle_beta   90.00
_cell.angle_gamma   90.00
#
_symmetry.space_group_name_H-M   'P 1'
#
loop_
_entity.id
_entity.type
_entity.pdbx_description
1 polymer ?
#
loop_
_entity_poly.entity_id
_entity_poly.type
_entity_poly.pdbx_seq_one_letter_code
_entity_poly.pdbx_strand_id
1 'polypeptide(L)' 'MGLLELLRRTRRSDESTLYECRDCGTCVFPEQEKCPNCGSVEIACYEF' A
#
# COMPACT_ATOMS: atom_id res chain seq x y z
N MET A 1 0.18 -23.72 -8.71
CA MET A 1 -0.67 -22.67 -8.11
C MET A 1 0.20 -21.82 -7.19
N GLY A 2 1.03 -20.95 -7.75
CA GLY A 2 2.09 -20.27 -7.01
C GLY A 2 1.62 -18.96 -6.38
N LEU A 3 1.88 -18.78 -5.09
CA LEU A 3 1.66 -17.52 -4.34
C LEU A 3 2.24 -16.28 -5.05
N LEU A 4 3.30 -16.48 -5.85
CA LEU A 4 3.97 -15.46 -6.65
C LEU A 4 3.10 -14.86 -7.77
N GLU A 5 2.12 -15.61 -8.30
CA GLU A 5 1.21 -15.10 -9.33
C GLU A 5 0.17 -14.13 -8.76
N LEU A 6 -0.24 -14.30 -7.50
CA LEU A 6 -1.14 -13.37 -6.82
C LEU A 6 -0.47 -12.01 -6.56
N LEU A 7 0.80 -12.01 -6.14
CA LEU A 7 1.57 -10.78 -5.90
C LEU A 7 1.86 -9.98 -7.18
N ARG A 8 1.99 -10.66 -8.33
CA ARG A 8 2.17 -9.98 -9.63
C ARG A 8 0.88 -9.36 -10.15
N ARG A 9 -0.29 -9.88 -9.76
CA ARG A 9 -1.60 -9.39 -10.23
C ARG A 9 -2.06 -8.13 -9.50
N THR A 10 -1.57 -7.88 -8.29
CA THR A 10 -1.86 -6.66 -7.50
C THR A 10 -0.95 -5.48 -7.85
N ARG A 11 0.22 -5.72 -8.47
CA ARG A 11 1.15 -4.66 -8.91
C ARG A 11 0.83 -4.14 -10.32
N ARG A 12 -0.46 -4.09 -10.65
CA ARG A 12 -1.03 -3.71 -11.95
C ARG A 12 -2.04 -2.57 -11.78
N SER A 13 -1.78 -1.68 -10.83
CA SER A 13 -2.38 -0.34 -10.84
C SER A 13 -1.30 0.67 -11.14
N ASP A 14 -1.61 1.42 -12.18
CA ASP A 14 -0.86 2.48 -12.82
C ASP A 14 -0.85 3.73 -11.93
N GLU A 15 -0.41 3.58 -10.68
CA GLU A 15 -0.33 4.70 -9.74
C GLU A 15 1.16 5.00 -9.54
N SER A 16 1.60 6.10 -10.15
CA SER A 16 2.92 6.71 -9.91
C SER A 16 3.12 7.10 -8.43
N THR A 17 2.15 6.84 -7.56
CA THR A 17 2.16 7.19 -6.16
C THR A 17 1.87 5.97 -5.30
N LEU A 18 2.81 5.61 -4.42
CA LEU A 18 2.69 4.51 -3.47
C LEU A 18 2.49 5.06 -2.06
N TYR A 19 1.45 4.59 -1.37
CA TYR A 19 1.16 4.96 0.01
C TYR A 19 1.44 3.78 0.96
N GLU A 20 2.23 4.01 2.00
CA GLU A 20 2.66 2.97 2.94
C GLU A 20 2.58 3.47 4.38
N CYS A 21 2.05 2.66 5.29
CA CYS A 21 2.07 2.99 6.72
C CYS A 21 3.50 2.90 7.28
N ARG A 22 3.98 3.99 7.89
CA ARG A 22 5.31 4.02 8.52
C ARG A 22 5.45 3.16 9.77
N ASP A 23 4.33 2.82 10.38
CA ASP A 23 4.30 2.09 11.64
C ASP A 23 4.31 0.57 11.43
N CYS A 24 3.55 0.07 10.46
CA CYS A 24 3.41 -1.37 10.22
C CYS A 24 3.84 -1.83 8.82
N GLY A 25 4.22 -0.92 7.91
CA GLY A 25 4.65 -1.25 6.55
C GLY A 25 3.53 -1.75 5.62
N THR A 26 2.27 -1.61 6.02
CA THR A 26 1.13 -2.01 5.17
C THR A 26 0.90 -0.97 4.08
N CYS A 27 0.74 -1.41 2.83
CA CYS A 27 0.30 -0.53 1.74
C CYS A 27 -1.10 0.00 2.03
N VAL A 28 -1.26 1.32 1.97
CA VAL A 28 -2.52 2.02 2.20
C VAL A 28 -3.06 2.50 0.85
N PHE A 29 -4.37 2.60 0.73
CA PHE A 29 -4.99 3.19 -0.45
C PHE A 29 -5.11 4.71 -0.26
N PRO A 30 -4.98 5.52 -1.32
CA PRO A 30 -5.04 7.00 -1.22
C PRO A 30 -6.33 7.53 -0.58
N GLU A 31 -7.43 6.78 -0.69
CA GLU A 31 -8.73 7.14 -0.12
C GLU A 31 -8.80 6.99 1.41
N GLN A 32 -7.78 6.42 2.05
CA GLN A 32 -7.77 6.15 3.49
C GLN A 32 -6.85 7.11 4.25
N GLU A 33 -7.45 7.85 5.20
CA GLU A 33 -6.72 8.77 6.10
C GLU A 33 -5.92 8.04 7.20
N LYS A 34 -6.20 6.74 7.42
CA LYS A 34 -5.60 5.92 8.47
C LYS A 34 -5.26 4.54 7.94
N CYS A 35 -4.22 3.94 8.49
CA CYS A 35 -3.89 2.57 8.20
C CYS A 35 -5.01 1.64 8.70
N PRO A 36 -5.64 0.82 7.84
CA PRO A 36 -6.67 -0.12 8.26
C PRO A 36 -6.13 -1.28 9.11
N ASN A 37 -4.81 -1.49 9.11
CA ASN A 37 -4.17 -2.59 9.82
C ASN A 37 -3.82 -2.23 11.27
N CYS A 38 -3.16 -1.10 11.50
CA CYS A 38 -2.73 -0.68 12.85
C CYS A 38 -3.44 0.57 13.37
N GLY A 39 -4.24 1.25 12.55
CA GLY A 39 -4.92 2.50 12.92
C GLY A 39 -4.03 3.75 12.93
N SER A 40 -2.75 3.62 12.57
CA SER A 40 -1.82 4.75 12.51
C SER A 40 -2.19 5.74 11.39
N VAL A 41 -2.00 7.03 11.64
CA VAL A 41 -2.15 8.12 10.67
C VAL A 41 -0.84 8.45 9.95
N GLU A 42 0.28 7.86 10.38
CA GLU A 42 1.60 8.12 9.83
C GLU A 42 1.77 7.34 8.52
N ILE A 43 1.32 7.93 7.41
CA ILE A 43 1.38 7.34 6.06
C ILE A 43 2.46 8.06 5.24
N ALA A 44 3.42 7.29 4.72
CA ALA A 44 4.39 7.74 3.73
C ALA A 44 3.78 7.72 2.34
N CYS A 45 4.08 8.74 1.55
CA CYS A 45 3.69 8.86 0.14
C CYS A 45 4.97 8.93 -0.71
N TYR A 46 5.07 8.09 -1.72
CA TYR A 46 6.21 8.02 -2.63
C TYR A 46 5.73 8.22 -4.07
N GLU A 47 6.13 9.32 -4.68
CA GLU A 47 5.86 9.62 -6.08
C GLU A 47 7.10 9.24 -6.93
N PHE A 48 6.88 8.52 -8.04
CA PHE A 48 7.92 8.00 -8.95
C PHE A 48 7.99 8.77 -10.26
#